data_AF-A0A7W0G1D2-F1
#
_entry.id   AF-A0A7W0G1D2-F1
#
_cell.length_a   1.000
_cell.length_b   1.000
_cell.length_c   1.000
_cell.angle_alpha   90.00
_cell.angle_beta   90.00
_cell.angle_gamma   90.00
#
_symmetry.space_group_name_H-M   'P 1'
#
loop_
_entity.id
_entity.type
_entity.pdbx_description
1 polymer ?
#
loop_
_entity_poly.entity_id
_entity_poly.type
_entity_poly.pdbx_seq_one_letter_code
_entity_poly.pdbx_strand_id
1 'polypeptide(L)'
;MKRHTRRRMLFTLAFCAVLLSLAACVGPEEPDTALQKSKADGSASPGGTPAEKSAAGGDISKLGGEIEQLEKLAERNPGDDEARDELSSAYVRRANALRAAQRMKEALDDYQRALRINPDNEEAQKYAAEIAPAVEGTPQEGEYGEPPPLPITPNVTGGEEKASPTPTPKRP
;
A
#
# COMPACT_ATOMS: atom_id res chain seq x y z
N MET A 1 42.23 15.95 -29.13
CA MET A 1 41.68 15.11 -28.04
C MET A 1 42.78 14.58 -27.09
N LYS A 2 43.58 15.43 -26.43
CA LYS A 2 44.75 15.01 -25.61
C LYS A 2 44.90 15.73 -24.25
N ARG A 3 43.91 16.54 -23.85
CA ARG A 3 43.96 17.34 -22.60
C ARG A 3 43.26 16.69 -21.39
N HIS A 4 42.39 15.69 -21.62
CA HIS A 4 41.65 15.03 -20.53
C HIS A 4 42.44 13.94 -19.79
N THR A 5 43.43 13.31 -20.43
CA THR A 5 44.19 12.21 -19.81
C THR A 5 45.19 12.71 -18.77
N ARG A 6 45.77 13.92 -18.94
CA ARG A 6 46.72 14.50 -17.98
C ARG A 6 46.09 14.98 -16.67
N ARG A 7 44.84 15.47 -16.71
CA ARG A 7 44.12 15.89 -15.48
C ARG A 7 43.68 14.71 -14.62
N ARG A 8 43.35 13.56 -15.24
CA ARG A 8 42.99 12.33 -14.52
C ARG A 8 44.17 11.68 -13.82
N MET A 9 45.38 11.77 -14.39
CA MET A 9 46.60 11.18 -13.82
C MET A 9 47.23 12.02 -12.68
N LEU A 10 47.04 13.34 -12.70
CA LEU A 10 47.50 14.24 -11.62
C LEU A 10 46.64 14.14 -10.36
N PHE A 11 45.33 13.84 -10.49
CA PHE A 11 44.43 13.70 -9.34
C PHE A 11 44.64 12.40 -8.56
N THR A 12 45.07 11.32 -9.22
CA THR A 12 45.32 10.01 -8.58
C THR A 12 46.60 10.00 -7.74
N LEU A 13 47.62 10.77 -8.14
CA LEU A 13 48.87 10.89 -7.38
C LEU A 13 48.74 11.78 -6.14
N ALA A 14 47.81 12.74 -6.11
CA ALA A 14 47.56 13.57 -4.92
C ALA A 14 46.73 12.84 -3.84
N PHE A 15 45.89 11.87 -4.23
CA PHE A 15 45.08 11.09 -3.28
C PHE A 15 45.89 10.00 -2.56
N CYS A 16 46.94 9.47 -3.19
CA CYS A 16 47.84 8.47 -2.56
C CYS A 16 48.76 9.06 -1.47
N ALA A 17 49.01 10.37 -1.48
CA ALA A 17 49.93 10.99 -0.51
C ALA A 17 49.29 11.31 0.86
N VAL A 18 47.96 11.24 0.98
CA VAL A 18 47.24 11.51 2.25
C VAL A 18 46.95 10.22 3.03
N LEU A 19 47.03 9.04 2.40
CA LEU A 19 46.77 7.75 3.04
C LEU A 19 48.00 7.10 3.69
N LEU A 20 49.17 7.76 3.67
CA LEU A 20 50.46 7.20 4.11
C LEU A 20 51.01 7.81 5.42
N SER A 21 50.18 8.47 6.24
CA SER A 21 50.62 9.14 7.48
C SER A 21 49.93 8.67 8.78
N LEU A 22 49.33 7.49 8.83
CA LEU A 22 48.83 6.93 10.09
C LEU A 22 49.36 5.50 10.33
N ALA A 23 50.70 5.39 10.39
CA ALA A 23 51.40 4.17 10.76
C ALA A 23 52.45 4.48 11.84
N ALA A 24 52.00 4.59 13.10
CA ALA A 24 52.86 4.44 14.28
C ALA A 24 51.99 4.33 15.55
N CYS A 25 51.78 3.10 16.02
CA CYS A 25 51.77 2.71 17.44
C CYS A 25 51.60 1.19 17.52
N VAL A 26 52.74 0.52 17.66
CA VAL A 26 52.85 -0.91 17.99
C VAL A 26 52.53 -1.09 19.47
N GLY A 27 51.65 -2.03 19.80
CA GLY A 27 51.52 -2.63 21.11
C GLY A 27 51.17 -4.12 20.94
N PRO A 28 51.89 -5.07 21.57
CA PRO A 28 51.48 -6.47 21.59
C PRO A 28 50.66 -6.75 22.85
N GLU A 29 49.58 -7.54 22.76
CA GLU A 29 49.09 -8.45 23.82
C GLU A 29 48.00 -9.39 23.24
N GLU A 30 48.39 -10.65 23.18
CA GLU A 30 47.71 -11.95 23.20
C GLU A 30 46.37 -12.24 22.47
N PRO A 31 46.22 -13.47 21.90
CA PRO A 31 45.08 -13.89 21.11
C PRO A 31 44.11 -14.77 21.90
N ASP A 32 42.84 -14.41 21.93
CA ASP A 32 41.80 -15.36 22.27
C ASP A 32 40.57 -15.21 21.39
N THR A 33 40.01 -16.37 21.07
CA THR A 33 38.71 -16.62 20.46
C THR A 33 38.51 -16.41 18.94
N ALA A 34 38.50 -17.57 18.28
CA ALA A 34 37.42 -18.04 17.40
C ALA A 34 37.34 -17.48 15.96
N LEU A 35 37.92 -18.27 15.04
CA LEU A 35 37.22 -18.93 13.91
C LEU A 35 35.69 -18.69 13.93
N GLN A 36 35.01 -18.14 12.92
CA GLN A 36 34.81 -18.62 11.54
C GLN A 36 34.19 -17.45 10.74
N LYS A 37 34.73 -17.03 9.60
CA LYS A 37 34.58 -17.58 8.23
C LYS A 37 33.16 -17.55 7.67
N SER A 38 33.05 -16.84 6.52
CA SER A 38 32.02 -16.95 5.46
C SER A 38 30.65 -16.36 5.83
N LYS A 39 29.85 -15.78 4.95
CA LYS A 39 29.77 -15.79 3.49
C LYS A 39 28.82 -14.66 3.08
N ALA A 40 28.95 -14.19 1.85
CA ALA A 40 27.87 -13.52 1.14
C ALA A 40 26.59 -14.37 1.13
N ASP A 41 25.44 -13.70 1.11
CA ASP A 41 24.14 -14.07 0.52
C ASP A 41 22.98 -13.59 1.40
N GLY A 42 21.97 -13.02 0.76
CA GLY A 42 20.65 -12.86 1.36
C GLY A 42 20.19 -11.41 1.50
N SER A 43 19.55 -10.92 0.45
CA SER A 43 18.36 -10.08 0.60
C SER A 43 17.48 -10.70 1.69
N ALA A 44 17.49 -10.08 2.87
CA ALA A 44 16.61 -10.45 3.96
C ALA A 44 15.29 -9.70 3.77
N SER A 45 14.50 -10.18 2.82
CA SER A 45 13.05 -10.06 2.95
C SER A 45 12.69 -10.78 4.26
N PRO A 46 12.00 -10.14 5.23
CA PRO A 46 11.54 -10.83 6.42
C PRO A 46 10.36 -11.72 6.01
N GLY A 47 10.70 -12.86 5.40
CA GLY A 47 9.80 -13.95 5.12
C GLY A 47 9.41 -14.63 6.42
N GLY A 48 8.22 -14.26 6.89
CA GLY A 48 7.24 -15.14 7.53
C GLY A 48 7.57 -15.70 8.91
N THR A 49 6.74 -15.36 9.89
CA THR A 49 6.22 -16.34 10.85
C THR A 49 4.76 -15.99 11.19
N PRO A 50 4.00 -16.97 11.70
CA PRO A 50 2.78 -17.50 11.11
C PRO A 50 1.59 -16.58 11.33
N ALA A 51 0.47 -16.92 10.69
CA ALA A 51 -0.88 -16.50 11.07
C ALA A 51 -1.12 -16.71 12.57
N GLU A 52 -0.63 -15.81 13.40
CA GLU A 52 -0.85 -15.80 14.83
C GLU A 52 -2.04 -14.90 15.09
N LYS A 53 -3.21 -15.56 15.13
CA LYS A 53 -4.45 -15.15 15.81
C LYS A 53 -4.45 -13.70 16.31
N SER A 54 -4.68 -12.72 15.42
CA SER A 54 -4.77 -11.33 15.85
C SER A 54 -6.20 -10.84 15.74
N ALA A 55 -6.64 -10.19 16.81
CA ALA A 55 -7.96 -9.58 16.96
C ALA A 55 -8.16 -8.51 15.88
N ALA A 56 -8.72 -8.93 14.75
CA ALA A 56 -8.50 -8.33 13.43
C ALA A 56 -8.93 -6.86 13.30
N GLY A 57 -9.79 -6.32 14.17
CA GLY A 57 -10.25 -4.93 14.06
C GLY A 57 -9.23 -3.89 14.53
N GLY A 58 -8.57 -4.14 15.66
CA GLY A 58 -7.67 -3.16 16.29
C GLY A 58 -6.36 -2.97 15.52
N ASP A 59 -5.85 -4.06 14.95
CA ASP A 59 -4.60 -4.06 14.20
C ASP A 59 -4.74 -3.32 12.86
N ILE A 60 -5.89 -3.38 12.19
CA ILE A 60 -6.13 -2.70 10.90
C ILE A 60 -6.01 -1.18 11.05
N SER A 61 -6.57 -0.59 12.10
CA SER A 61 -6.50 0.86 12.33
C SER A 61 -5.08 1.33 12.63
N LYS A 62 -4.31 0.54 13.42
CA LYS A 62 -2.91 0.84 13.72
C LYS A 62 -2.06 0.81 12.45
N LEU A 63 -2.28 -0.20 11.60
CA LEU A 63 -1.63 -0.32 10.29
C LEU A 63 -1.98 0.86 9.37
N GLY A 64 -3.22 1.35 9.41
CA GLY A 64 -3.62 2.55 8.67
C GLY A 64 -2.80 3.79 9.02
N GLY A 65 -2.58 4.03 10.32
CA GLY A 65 -1.73 5.15 10.77
C GLY A 65 -0.26 4.98 10.43
N GLU A 66 0.25 3.75 10.42
CA GLU A 66 1.62 3.42 9.97
C GLU A 66 1.79 3.70 8.47
N ILE A 67 0.84 3.24 7.65
CA ILE A 67 0.82 3.48 6.20
C ILE A 67 0.81 4.98 5.90
N GLU A 68 -0.02 5.76 6.58
CA GLU A 68 -0.08 7.22 6.36
C GLU A 68 1.27 7.91 6.62
N GLN A 69 2.02 7.46 7.63
CA GLN A 69 3.35 8.00 7.93
C GLN A 69 4.37 7.61 6.86
N LEU A 70 4.33 6.36 6.39
CA LEU A 70 5.21 5.85 5.34
C LEU A 70 4.90 6.51 3.98
N GLU A 71 3.64 6.77 3.66
CA GLU A 71 3.26 7.55 2.47
C GLU A 71 3.86 8.96 2.51
N LYS A 72 3.69 9.67 3.64
CA LYS A 72 4.30 11.00 3.83
C LYS A 72 5.83 10.95 3.77
N LEU A 73 6.44 9.84 4.19
CA LEU A 73 7.89 9.66 4.09
C LEU A 73 8.32 9.49 2.62
N ALA A 74 7.66 8.58 1.90
CA ALA A 74 7.92 8.32 0.48
C ALA A 74 7.62 9.54 -0.42
N GLU A 75 6.64 10.36 -0.05
CA GLU A 75 6.34 11.63 -0.73
C GLU A 75 7.45 12.67 -0.50
N ARG A 76 7.94 12.79 0.74
CA ARG A 76 9.03 13.72 1.08
C ARG A 76 10.36 13.30 0.49
N ASN A 77 10.60 11.99 0.39
CA ASN A 77 11.82 11.44 -0.19
C ASN A 77 11.50 10.33 -1.20
N PRO A 78 11.20 10.69 -2.46
CA PRO A 78 11.01 9.72 -3.54
C PRO A 78 12.33 9.06 -4.00
N GLY A 79 13.44 9.18 -3.28
CA GLY A 79 14.64 8.36 -3.50
C GLY A 79 14.85 7.31 -2.41
N ASP A 80 13.96 7.28 -1.42
CA ASP A 80 14.05 6.38 -0.28
C ASP A 80 13.44 5.02 -0.63
N ASP A 81 14.27 4.12 -1.13
CA ASP A 81 13.82 2.78 -1.52
C ASP A 81 13.43 1.96 -0.28
N GLU A 82 14.08 2.18 0.86
CA GLU A 82 13.75 1.53 2.13
C GLU A 82 12.34 1.93 2.60
N ALA A 83 12.03 3.24 2.60
CA ALA A 83 10.68 3.71 2.96
C ALA A 83 9.59 3.17 2.02
N ARG A 84 9.90 2.97 0.74
CA ARG A 84 8.96 2.36 -0.22
C ARG A 84 8.77 0.88 0.03
N ASP A 85 9.83 0.13 0.30
CA ASP A 85 9.75 -1.29 0.60
C ASP A 85 8.97 -1.53 1.91
N GLU A 86 9.19 -0.68 2.91
CA GLU A 86 8.39 -0.65 4.15
C GLU A 86 6.92 -0.32 3.86
N LEU A 87 6.64 0.69 3.03
CA LEU A 87 5.27 1.05 2.65
C LEU A 87 4.56 -0.12 1.94
N SER A 88 5.24 -0.78 1.01
CA SER A 88 4.72 -1.98 0.35
C SER A 88 4.41 -3.09 1.38
N SER A 89 5.31 -3.33 2.32
CA SER A 89 5.15 -4.35 3.36
C SER A 89 4.00 -4.01 4.32
N ALA A 90 3.82 -2.74 4.66
CA ALA A 90 2.72 -2.27 5.49
C ALA A 90 1.36 -2.48 4.80
N TYR A 91 1.28 -2.23 3.48
CA TYR A 91 0.10 -2.56 2.68
C TYR A 91 -0.23 -4.06 2.71
N VAL A 92 0.77 -4.94 2.55
CA VAL A 92 0.58 -6.40 2.63
C VAL A 92 0.07 -6.81 4.02
N ARG A 93 0.65 -6.26 5.09
CA ARG A 93 0.20 -6.54 6.47
C ARG A 93 -1.25 -6.14 6.69
N ARG A 94 -1.67 -4.96 6.22
CA ARG A 94 -3.06 -4.51 6.32
C ARG A 94 -3.99 -5.37 5.48
N ALA A 95 -3.60 -5.72 4.26
CA ALA A 95 -4.35 -6.62 3.39
C ALA A 95 -4.57 -8.00 4.01
N ASN A 96 -3.55 -8.55 4.68
CA ASN A 96 -3.65 -9.83 5.40
C ASN A 96 -4.65 -9.74 6.56
N ALA A 97 -4.61 -8.66 7.35
CA ALA A 97 -5.57 -8.42 8.42
C ALA A 97 -7.01 -8.23 7.88
N LEU A 98 -7.17 -7.51 6.76
CA LEU A 98 -8.45 -7.33 6.08
C LEU A 98 -8.99 -8.66 5.52
N ARG A 99 -8.12 -9.51 4.95
CA ARG A 99 -8.49 -10.86 4.48
C ARG A 99 -8.97 -11.73 5.64
N ALA A 100 -8.28 -11.69 6.78
CA ALA A 100 -8.72 -12.37 8.00
C ALA A 100 -10.08 -11.83 8.50
N ALA A 101 -10.35 -10.54 8.32
CA ALA A 101 -11.62 -9.89 8.62
C ALA A 101 -12.70 -10.08 7.53
N GLN A 102 -12.47 -10.90 6.50
CA GLN A 102 -13.38 -11.13 5.37
C GLN A 102 -13.68 -9.89 4.49
N ARG A 103 -12.88 -8.82 4.63
CA ARG A 103 -12.98 -7.58 3.85
C ARG A 103 -12.17 -7.71 2.56
N MET A 104 -12.61 -8.61 1.68
CA MET A 104 -11.87 -9.04 0.48
C MET A 104 -11.60 -7.91 -0.52
N LYS A 105 -12.57 -7.01 -0.73
CA LYS A 105 -12.42 -5.86 -1.65
C LYS A 105 -11.26 -4.95 -1.22
N GLU A 106 -11.27 -4.56 0.06
CA GLU A 106 -10.23 -3.68 0.62
C GLU A 106 -8.88 -4.38 0.72
N ALA A 107 -8.87 -5.68 1.02
CA ALA A 107 -7.65 -6.48 0.98
C ALA A 107 -7.03 -6.50 -0.43
N LEU A 108 -7.84 -6.67 -1.47
CA LEU A 108 -7.37 -6.65 -2.85
C LEU A 108 -6.78 -5.29 -3.23
N ASP A 109 -7.44 -4.19 -2.84
CA ASP A 109 -6.94 -2.83 -3.09
C ASP A 109 -5.55 -2.62 -2.46
N ASP A 110 -5.35 -3.12 -1.23
CA ASP A 110 -4.07 -3.03 -0.54
C ASP A 110 -2.98 -3.90 -1.18
N TYR A 111 -3.31 -5.13 -1.60
CA TYR A 111 -2.34 -5.94 -2.35
C TYR A 111 -1.93 -5.27 -3.66
N GLN A 112 -2.88 -4.68 -4.38
CA GLN A 112 -2.59 -3.95 -5.61
C GLN A 112 -1.73 -2.70 -5.36
N ARG A 113 -1.95 -1.99 -4.23
CA ARG A 113 -1.08 -0.87 -3.81
C ARG A 113 0.34 -1.35 -3.53
N ALA A 114 0.51 -2.44 -2.79
CA ALA A 114 1.81 -3.05 -2.55
C ALA A 114 2.51 -3.40 -3.86
N LEU A 115 1.82 -4.05 -4.80
CA LEU A 115 2.38 -4.44 -6.10
C LEU A 115 2.75 -3.26 -7.02
N ARG A 116 2.11 -2.09 -6.85
CA ARG A 116 2.53 -0.87 -7.57
C ARG A 116 3.85 -0.31 -7.04
N ILE A 117 4.17 -0.56 -5.78
CA ILE A 117 5.40 -0.08 -5.14
C ILE A 117 6.51 -1.11 -5.33
N ASN A 118 6.24 -2.37 -5.01
CA ASN A 118 7.14 -3.49 -5.22
C ASN A 118 6.43 -4.59 -6.03
N PRO A 119 6.62 -4.61 -7.37
CA PRO A 119 6.02 -5.60 -8.25
C PRO A 119 6.45 -7.04 -7.95
N ASP A 120 7.60 -7.25 -7.31
CA ASP A 120 8.19 -8.56 -7.03
C ASP A 120 7.74 -9.14 -5.68
N ASN A 121 6.79 -8.50 -4.99
CA ASN A 121 6.25 -9.00 -3.73
C ASN A 121 5.39 -10.27 -3.96
N GLU A 122 6.01 -11.44 -3.77
CA GLU A 122 5.39 -12.76 -4.02
C GLU A 122 4.09 -12.97 -3.23
N GLU A 123 4.03 -12.50 -1.98
CA GLU A 123 2.85 -12.64 -1.13
C GLU A 123 1.67 -11.84 -1.68
N ALA A 124 1.91 -10.59 -2.08
CA ALA A 124 0.91 -9.74 -2.69
C ALA A 124 0.43 -10.29 -4.04
N GLN A 125 1.35 -10.80 -4.88
CA GLN A 125 0.98 -11.43 -6.16
C GLN A 125 0.06 -12.63 -5.94
N LYS A 126 0.46 -13.53 -5.03
CA LYS A 126 -0.30 -14.75 -4.71
C LYS A 126 -1.71 -14.41 -4.23
N TYR A 127 -1.84 -13.55 -3.24
CA TYR A 127 -3.14 -13.26 -2.64
C TYR A 127 -4.01 -12.33 -3.50
N ALA A 128 -3.43 -11.39 -4.26
CA ALA A 128 -4.19 -10.62 -5.23
C ALA A 128 -4.81 -11.54 -6.30
N ALA A 129 -4.03 -12.49 -6.84
CA ALA A 129 -4.53 -13.44 -7.83
C ALA A 129 -5.63 -14.36 -7.27
N GLU A 130 -5.53 -14.75 -6.00
CA GLU A 130 -6.56 -15.55 -5.32
C GLU A 130 -7.87 -14.77 -5.12
N ILE A 131 -7.78 -13.48 -4.74
CA ILE A 131 -8.93 -12.67 -4.35
C ILE A 131 -9.61 -12.00 -5.56
N ALA A 132 -8.85 -11.61 -6.58
CA ALA A 132 -9.36 -10.90 -7.76
C ALA A 132 -10.63 -11.52 -8.39
N PRO A 133 -10.67 -12.83 -8.74
CA PRO A 133 -11.86 -13.41 -9.36
C PRO A 133 -13.07 -13.41 -8.43
N ALA A 134 -12.86 -13.52 -7.11
CA ALA A 134 -13.93 -13.50 -6.13
C ALA A 134 -14.53 -12.09 -5.97
N VAL A 135 -13.73 -11.03 -6.11
CA VAL A 135 -14.18 -9.64 -6.03
C VAL A 135 -14.84 -9.19 -7.33
N GLU A 136 -14.27 -9.55 -8.49
CA GLU A 136 -14.82 -9.20 -9.82
C GLU A 136 -16.18 -9.85 -10.10
N GLY A 137 -16.41 -11.05 -9.57
CA GLY A 137 -17.70 -11.74 -9.66
C GLY A 137 -18.80 -11.17 -8.75
N THR A 138 -18.46 -10.28 -7.81
CA THR A 138 -19.48 -9.52 -7.07
C THR A 138 -19.95 -8.37 -7.94
N PRO A 139 -21.26 -8.27 -8.27
CA PRO A 139 -21.79 -7.06 -8.86
C PRO A 139 -21.29 -5.88 -8.02
N GLN A 140 -20.75 -4.86 -8.69
CA GLN A 140 -20.34 -3.64 -8.02
C GLN A 140 -21.58 -2.97 -7.43
N GLU A 141 -22.00 -3.38 -6.24
CA GLU A 141 -22.90 -2.60 -5.39
C GLU A 141 -22.08 -1.39 -4.93
N GLY A 142 -22.02 -0.35 -5.76
CA GLY A 142 -21.20 0.82 -5.47
C GLY A 142 -21.17 1.90 -6.54
N GLU A 143 -21.25 1.56 -7.83
CA GLU A 143 -21.74 2.54 -8.79
C GLU A 143 -23.26 2.46 -8.74
N TYR A 144 -23.85 3.30 -7.89
CA TYR A 144 -25.26 3.61 -7.99
C TYR A 144 -25.49 4.23 -9.37
N GLY A 145 -25.67 3.40 -10.40
CA GLY A 145 -26.66 3.73 -11.40
C GLY A 145 -27.90 4.06 -10.60
N GLU A 146 -28.36 5.31 -10.70
CA GLU A 146 -29.63 5.74 -10.12
C GLU A 146 -30.61 4.56 -10.21
N PRO A 147 -31.28 4.16 -9.11
CA PRO A 147 -32.38 3.23 -9.26
C PRO A 147 -33.26 3.80 -10.39
N PRO A 148 -33.63 3.01 -11.41
CA PRO A 148 -34.42 3.52 -12.51
C PRO A 148 -35.58 4.30 -11.88
N PRO A 149 -35.79 5.58 -12.27
CA PRO A 149 -36.75 6.42 -11.58
C PRO A 149 -38.03 5.62 -11.47
N LEU A 150 -38.50 5.44 -10.22
CA LEU A 150 -39.70 4.67 -9.96
C LEU A 150 -40.75 5.11 -10.98
N PRO A 151 -41.45 4.18 -11.65
CA PRO A 151 -42.47 4.58 -12.60
C PRO A 151 -43.37 5.57 -11.87
N ILE A 152 -43.41 6.81 -12.35
CA ILE A 152 -44.40 7.77 -11.91
C ILE A 152 -45.69 7.14 -12.39
N THR A 153 -46.35 6.38 -11.53
CA THR A 153 -47.72 5.99 -11.78
C THR A 153 -48.47 7.32 -11.79
N PRO A 154 -49.03 7.76 -12.93
CA PRO A 154 -50.01 8.83 -12.85
C PRO A 154 -51.07 8.28 -11.92
N ASN A 155 -51.24 8.94 -10.78
CA ASN A 155 -52.28 8.60 -9.83
C ASN A 155 -53.61 8.66 -10.58
N VAL A 156 -54.13 7.51 -11.00
CA VAL A 156 -55.49 7.36 -11.49
C VAL A 156 -56.38 7.34 -10.25
N THR A 157 -56.58 8.52 -9.68
CA THR A 157 -57.78 8.88 -8.95
C THR A 157 -58.42 9.95 -9.82
N GLY A 158 -59.44 9.67 -10.62
CA GLY A 158 -60.67 9.03 -10.15
C GLY A 158 -61.35 10.03 -9.21
N GLY A 159 -62.39 10.70 -9.69
CA GLY A 159 -62.85 11.98 -9.19
C GLY A 159 -63.20 12.03 -7.70
N GLU A 160 -62.76 13.10 -7.06
CA GLU A 160 -63.37 13.63 -5.84
C GLU A 160 -63.79 15.06 -6.16
N GLU A 161 -65.03 15.13 -6.63
CA GLU A 161 -65.79 16.33 -6.92
C GLU A 161 -65.79 17.26 -5.69
N LYS A 162 -65.37 18.51 -5.93
CA LYS A 162 -65.44 19.62 -4.98
C LYS A 162 -66.85 19.68 -4.38
N ALA A 163 -66.93 19.59 -3.05
CA ALA A 163 -68.09 20.04 -2.32
C ALA A 163 -68.41 21.50 -2.69
N SER A 164 -69.56 21.72 -3.32
CA SER A 164 -70.21 23.03 -3.40
C SER A 164 -71.73 22.79 -3.29
N PRO A 165 -72.34 22.98 -2.10
CA PRO A 165 -73.79 22.98 -1.99
C PRO A 165 -74.31 24.39 -2.26
N THR A 166 -75.07 24.59 -3.34
CA THR A 166 -76.03 25.69 -3.42
C THR A 166 -77.23 25.28 -4.28
N PRO A 167 -78.38 24.97 -3.66
CA PRO A 167 -79.63 24.80 -4.39
C PRO A 167 -80.41 26.13 -4.41
N THR A 168 -80.78 26.61 -5.60
CA THR A 168 -82.01 27.39 -5.76
C THR A 168 -82.69 27.08 -7.11
N PRO A 169 -83.99 26.74 -7.09
CA PRO A 169 -84.74 26.38 -8.30
C PRO A 169 -85.24 27.61 -9.08
N LYS A 170 -85.14 27.55 -10.42
CA LYS A 170 -85.96 28.39 -11.31
C LYS A 170 -87.40 27.88 -11.31
N ARG A 171 -88.35 28.75 -10.99
CA ARG A 171 -89.78 28.60 -11.32
C ARG A 171 -89.99 29.10 -12.77
N PRO A 172 -90.93 28.53 -13.56
CA PRO A 172 -91.09 28.75 -15.00
C PRO A 172 -91.09 30.21 -15.45
#